data_AF-A0A961E8N6-F1
#
_entry.id   AF-A0A961E8N6-F1
#
_cell.length_a   1.000
_cell.length_b   1.000
_cell.length_c   1.000
_cell.angle_alpha   90.00
_cell.angle_beta   90.00
_cell.angle_gamma   90.00
#
_symmetry.space_group_name_H-M   'P 1'
#
loop_
_entity.id
_entity.type
_entity.pdbx_description
1 polymer ?
#
loop_
_entity_poly.entity_id
_entity_poly.type
_entity_poly.pdbx_seq_one_letter_code
_entity_poly.pdbx_strand_id
1 'polypeptide(L)'
;ASGMATGGRILHHLAAFAPDPRNAIVLTGYQAPGTRGRSIVAGEPQVRIHGEWVPINARVANLKMMSAHADADELIRWASEFAAPPKRVFVVHGEAQAADTLRRRLGHELGWTATVSRQDQLFEL
;
A
#
# COMPACT_ATOMS: atom_id res chain seq x y z
N ALA A 1 2.87 -16.81 -2.50
CA ALA A 1 3.55 -16.28 -1.29
C ALA A 1 2.85 -14.98 -0.90
N SER A 2 2.72 -14.63 0.39
CA SER A 2 2.06 -13.38 0.81
C SER A 2 3.10 -12.26 0.96
N GLY A 3 3.07 -11.26 0.06
CA GLY A 3 3.98 -10.11 0.09
C GLY A 3 3.78 -9.16 1.28
N MET A 4 2.68 -9.30 2.02
CA MET A 4 2.37 -8.51 3.21
C MET A 4 2.50 -9.32 4.52
N ALA A 5 3.08 -10.51 4.46
CA ALA A 5 3.26 -11.42 5.60
C ALA A 5 1.93 -11.73 6.34
N THR A 6 0.82 -11.83 5.61
CA THR A 6 -0.47 -12.20 6.19
C THR A 6 -0.63 -13.71 6.38
N GLY A 7 0.10 -14.51 5.59
CA GLY A 7 -0.01 -15.98 5.60
C GLY A 7 1.01 -16.69 4.70
N GLY A 8 0.94 -18.02 4.71
CA GLY A 8 1.78 -18.88 3.87
C GLY A 8 3.23 -19.00 4.35
N ARG A 9 4.09 -19.57 3.49
CA ARG A 9 5.46 -19.99 3.83
C ARG A 9 6.35 -18.91 4.44
N ILE A 10 6.13 -17.64 4.08
CA ILE A 10 6.91 -16.52 4.63
C ILE A 10 6.83 -16.42 6.15
N LEU A 11 5.72 -16.85 6.76
CA LEU A 11 5.57 -16.85 8.22
C LEU A 11 6.58 -17.76 8.91
N HIS A 12 6.87 -18.93 8.34
CA HIS A 12 7.89 -19.85 8.87
C HIS A 12 9.30 -19.26 8.74
N HIS A 13 9.59 -18.58 7.63
CA HIS A 13 10.88 -17.90 7.45
C HIS A 13 11.03 -16.74 8.45
N LEU A 14 9.99 -15.92 8.65
CA LEU A 14 10.03 -14.85 9.64
C LEU A 14 10.22 -15.40 11.06
N ALA A 15 9.50 -16.46 11.43
CA ALA A 15 9.67 -17.10 12.73
C ALA A 15 11.10 -17.64 12.95
N ALA A 16 11.73 -18.19 11.91
CA ALA A 16 13.07 -18.75 11.99
C ALA A 16 14.20 -17.70 11.97
N PHE A 17 14.04 -16.63 11.18
CA PHE A 17 15.16 -15.73 10.84
C PHE A 17 15.04 -14.31 11.37
N ALA A 18 13.83 -13.81 11.68
CA ALA A 18 13.65 -12.45 12.19
C ALA A 18 14.33 -12.16 13.55
N PRO A 19 14.45 -13.13 14.47
CA PRO A 19 15.12 -12.89 15.76
C PRO A 19 16.64 -12.73 15.70
N ASP A 20 17.30 -13.06 14.58
CA ASP A 20 18.75 -12.96 14.44
C ASP A 20 19.14 -11.64 13.73
N PRO A 21 19.90 -10.75 14.39
CA PRO A 21 20.28 -9.44 13.84
C PRO A 21 21.23 -9.52 12.63
N ARG A 22 21.80 -10.69 12.33
CA ARG A 22 22.62 -10.91 11.12
C ARG A 22 21.78 -11.00 9.85
N ASN A 23 20.47 -11.17 9.98
CA ASN A 23 19.53 -11.28 8.87
C ASN A 23 18.94 -9.93 8.49
N ALA A 24 18.33 -9.88 7.29
CA ALA A 24 17.56 -8.74 6.83
C ALA A 24 16.18 -9.16 6.32
N ILE A 25 15.17 -8.34 6.60
CA ILE A 25 13.83 -8.43 6.03
C ILE A 25 13.68 -7.29 5.04
N VAL A 26 13.59 -7.62 3.75
CA VAL A 26 13.42 -6.66 2.67
C VAL A 26 11.99 -6.73 2.15
N LEU A 27 11.24 -5.64 2.34
CA LEU A 27 9.87 -5.50 1.85
C LEU A 27 9.88 -4.64 0.59
N THR A 28 9.31 -5.14 -0.51
CA THR A 28 9.45 -4.54 -1.85
C THR A 28 8.15 -3.95 -2.40
N GLY A 29 7.17 -3.69 -1.54
CA GLY A 29 5.86 -3.22 -1.98
C GLY A 29 5.02 -2.67 -0.85
N TYR A 30 3.85 -2.14 -1.21
CA TYR A 30 2.92 -1.55 -0.26
C TYR A 30 2.51 -2.55 0.82
N GLN A 31 2.44 -2.06 2.06
CA GLN A 31 2.07 -2.84 3.24
C GLN A 31 0.78 -2.27 3.82
N ALA A 32 -0.33 -2.97 3.61
CA ALA A 32 -1.64 -2.51 4.03
C ALA A 32 -1.77 -2.45 5.57
N PRO A 33 -2.51 -1.48 6.13
CA PRO A 33 -2.89 -1.46 7.54
C PRO A 33 -3.45 -2.81 8.01
N GLY A 34 -3.07 -3.22 9.22
CA GLY A 34 -3.49 -4.50 9.81
C GLY A 34 -2.67 -5.72 9.36
N THR A 35 -1.72 -5.57 8.44
CA THR A 35 -0.82 -6.65 8.04
C THR A 35 0.47 -6.67 8.89
N ARG A 36 1.08 -7.84 9.05
CA ARG A 36 2.38 -7.95 9.74
C ARG A 36 3.47 -7.17 9.04
N GLY A 37 3.46 -7.16 7.70
CA GLY A 37 4.44 -6.37 6.96
C GLY A 37 4.34 -4.88 7.26
N ARG A 38 3.14 -4.33 7.52
CA ARG A 38 2.97 -2.94 7.97
C ARG A 38 3.55 -2.72 9.36
N SER A 39 3.31 -3.64 10.30
CA SER A 39 3.93 -3.60 11.64
C SER A 39 5.46 -3.64 11.58
N ILE A 40 6.03 -4.52 10.74
CA ILE A 40 7.48 -4.65 10.56
C ILE A 40 8.08 -3.36 10.00
N VAL A 41 7.47 -2.75 8.97
CA VAL A 41 7.94 -1.46 8.42
C VAL A 41 7.81 -0.32 9.43
N ALA A 42 6.79 -0.36 10.30
CA ALA A 42 6.60 0.63 11.35
C ALA A 42 7.64 0.52 12.49
N GLY A 43 8.47 -0.54 12.50
CA GLY A 43 9.49 -0.74 13.51
C GLY A 43 8.99 -1.42 14.79
N GLU A 44 7.86 -2.14 14.71
CA GLU A 44 7.38 -2.93 15.85
C GLU A 44 8.42 -3.98 16.27
N PRO A 45 8.77 -4.08 17.56
CA PRO A 45 9.85 -4.94 18.03
C PRO A 45 9.51 -6.43 17.93
N GLN A 46 8.24 -6.77 17.77
CA GLN A 46 7.77 -8.15 17.62
C GLN A 46 6.44 -8.22 16.87
N VAL A 47 6.17 -9.35 16.21
CA VAL A 47 4.90 -9.63 15.53
C VAL A 47 4.38 -11.01 15.88
N ARG A 48 3.05 -11.20 15.85
CA ARG A 48 2.43 -12.47 16.22
C ARG A 48 2.37 -13.46 15.06
N ILE A 49 3.08 -14.57 15.13
CA ILE A 49 3.13 -15.63 14.10
C ILE A 49 2.76 -16.97 14.73
N HIS A 50 1.79 -17.68 14.14
CA HIS A 50 1.30 -18.97 14.63
C HIS A 50 0.92 -19.00 16.13
N GLY A 51 0.40 -17.89 16.65
CA GLY A 51 -0.01 -17.77 18.06
C GLY A 51 1.06 -17.13 18.96
N GLU A 52 2.32 -17.18 18.55
CA GLU A 52 3.49 -16.75 19.34
C GLU A 52 4.00 -15.37 18.93
N TRP A 53 4.65 -14.67 19.86
CA TRP A 53 5.35 -13.41 19.58
C TRP A 53 6.77 -13.68 19.07
N VAL A 54 7.08 -13.20 17.87
CA VAL A 54 8.39 -13.34 17.25
C VAL A 54 9.11 -11.99 17.26
N PRO A 55 10.30 -11.88 17.89
CA PRO A 55 11.12 -10.67 17.87
C PRO A 55 11.61 -10.31 16.46
N ILE A 56 11.61 -9.02 16.14
CA ILE A 56 12.15 -8.46 14.90
C ILE A 56 13.49 -7.78 15.21
N ASN A 57 14.55 -8.60 15.32
CA ASN A 57 15.92 -8.11 15.51
C ASN A 57 16.67 -7.96 14.19
N ALA A 58 16.24 -8.66 13.15
CA ALA A 58 16.75 -8.55 11.80
C ALA A 58 16.62 -7.12 11.27
N ARG A 59 17.57 -6.70 10.43
CA ARG A 59 17.52 -5.37 9.79
C ARG A 59 16.32 -5.28 8.85
N VAL A 60 15.48 -4.27 9.03
CA VAL A 60 14.32 -4.03 8.16
C VAL A 60 14.67 -3.00 7.08
N ALA A 61 14.41 -3.34 5.81
CA ALA A 61 14.53 -2.42 4.68
C ALA A 61 13.22 -2.41 3.88
N ASN A 62 12.77 -1.22 3.47
CA ASN A 62 11.56 -1.05 2.66
C ASN A 62 11.93 -0.39 1.32
N LEU A 63 11.88 -1.18 0.24
CA LEU A 63 12.12 -0.73 -1.13
C LEU A 63 10.80 -0.29 -1.76
N LYS A 64 10.48 1.00 -1.61
CA LYS A 64 9.24 1.60 -2.13
C LYS A 64 9.14 1.58 -3.66
N MET A 65 10.28 1.49 -4.36
CA MET A 65 10.40 1.65 -5.82
C MET A 65 10.06 0.39 -6.63
N MET A 66 9.70 -0.71 -5.97
CA MET A 66 9.39 -2.00 -6.64
C MET A 66 7.88 -2.32 -6.63
N SER A 67 7.04 -1.34 -6.31
CA SER A 67 5.59 -1.47 -6.44
C SER A 67 5.17 -1.56 -7.91
N ALA A 68 4.19 -2.41 -8.22
CA ALA A 68 3.56 -2.46 -9.54
C ALA A 68 2.50 -1.36 -9.74
N HIS A 69 2.30 -0.49 -8.74
CA HIS A 69 1.34 0.61 -8.78
C HIS A 69 2.03 1.92 -9.09
N ALA A 70 1.42 2.68 -10.00
CA ALA A 70 1.81 4.05 -10.30
C ALA A 70 1.74 4.94 -9.06
N ASP A 71 2.70 5.84 -8.91
CA ASP A 71 2.61 6.91 -7.92
C ASP A 71 1.61 8.00 -8.34
N ALA A 72 1.39 8.98 -7.47
CA ALA A 72 0.40 10.03 -7.73
C ALA A 72 0.77 10.91 -8.95
N ASP A 73 2.06 11.13 -9.20
CA ASP A 73 2.52 11.94 -10.34
C ASP A 73 2.38 11.15 -11.64
N GLU A 74 2.68 9.86 -11.62
CA GLU A 74 2.46 8.95 -12.74
C GLU A 74 0.97 8.83 -13.09
N LEU A 75 0.07 8.78 -12.09
CA LEU A 75 -1.38 8.76 -12.32
C LEU A 75 -1.88 10.07 -12.93
N ILE A 76 -1.39 11.23 -12.47
CA ILE A 76 -1.76 12.53 -13.06
C ILE A 76 -1.23 12.66 -14.48
N ARG A 77 0.03 12.27 -14.72
CA ARG A 77 0.62 12.26 -16.06
C ARG A 77 -0.20 11.39 -17.01
N TRP A 78 -0.50 10.15 -16.61
CA TRP A 78 -1.32 9.24 -17.39
C TRP A 78 -2.72 9.83 -17.69
N ALA A 79 -3.37 10.43 -16.70
CA ALA A 79 -4.67 11.07 -16.87
C ALA A 79 -4.62 12.27 -17.84
N SER A 80 -3.54 13.05 -17.81
CA SER A 80 -3.36 14.23 -18.67
C SER A 80 -3.25 13.88 -20.17
N GLU A 81 -2.95 12.62 -20.51
CA GLU A 81 -2.81 12.15 -21.89
C GLU A 81 -4.16 11.82 -22.56
N PHE A 82 -5.30 11.97 -21.85
CA PHE A 82 -6.62 11.71 -22.41
C PHE A 82 -7.01 12.80 -23.42
N ALA A 83 -7.46 12.40 -24.61
CA ALA A 83 -7.85 13.34 -25.68
C ALA A 83 -9.04 14.24 -25.30
N ALA A 84 -9.92 13.78 -24.42
CA ALA A 84 -11.04 14.53 -23.88
C ALA A 84 -11.24 14.19 -22.40
N PRO A 85 -11.68 15.15 -21.57
CA PRO A 85 -11.91 14.89 -20.15
C PRO A 85 -13.09 13.91 -19.98
N PRO A 86 -13.00 12.97 -19.02
CA PRO A 86 -14.14 12.15 -18.65
C PRO A 86 -15.25 13.00 -18.04
N LYS A 87 -16.51 12.58 -18.23
CA LYS A 87 -17.68 13.25 -17.61
C LYS A 87 -17.60 13.27 -16.08
N ARG A 88 -17.04 12.21 -15.49
CA ARG A 88 -16.86 12.04 -14.04
C ARG A 88 -15.76 11.02 -13.78
N VAL A 89 -15.00 11.21 -12.70
CA VAL A 89 -13.97 10.29 -12.23
C VAL A 89 -14.30 9.77 -10.83
N PHE A 90 -14.06 8.48 -10.62
CA PHE A 90 -14.22 7.83 -9.31
C PHE A 90 -12.86 7.33 -8.82
N VAL A 91 -12.40 7.86 -7.70
CA VAL A 91 -11.16 7.43 -7.04
C VAL A 91 -11.51 6.32 -6.05
N VAL A 92 -10.89 5.16 -6.24
CA VAL A 92 -11.10 3.93 -5.45
C VAL A 92 -9.75 3.30 -5.10
N HIS A 93 -9.77 2.22 -4.31
CA HIS A 93 -8.60 1.39 -3.99
C HIS A 93 -7.38 2.18 -3.48
N GLY A 94 -7.57 2.95 -2.41
CA GLY A 94 -6.50 3.66 -1.72
C GLY A 94 -6.91 4.01 -0.28
N GLU A 95 -5.92 4.33 0.56
CA GLU A 95 -6.19 4.89 1.89
C GLU A 95 -6.97 6.22 1.75
N ALA A 96 -7.86 6.52 2.69
CA ALA A 96 -8.80 7.65 2.57
C ALA A 96 -8.10 9.00 2.27
N GLN A 97 -6.97 9.26 2.93
CA GLN A 97 -6.20 10.49 2.71
C GLN A 97 -5.53 10.53 1.34
N ALA A 98 -4.96 9.40 0.89
CA ALA A 98 -4.34 9.30 -0.43
C ALA A 98 -5.37 9.47 -1.54
N ALA A 99 -6.55 8.84 -1.39
CA ALA A 99 -7.65 8.96 -2.34
C ALA A 99 -8.19 10.39 -2.44
N ASP A 100 -8.41 11.09 -1.31
CA ASP A 100 -8.86 12.49 -1.35
C ASP A 100 -7.78 13.43 -1.91
N THR A 101 -6.50 13.14 -1.65
CA THR A 101 -5.39 13.89 -2.24
C THR A 101 -5.39 13.76 -3.76
N LEU A 102 -5.50 12.55 -4.29
CA LEU A 102 -5.59 12.32 -5.74
C LEU A 102 -6.84 12.99 -6.33
N ARG A 103 -8.00 12.89 -5.67
CA ARG A 103 -9.24 13.56 -6.07
C ARG A 103 -9.03 15.08 -6.23
N ARG A 104 -8.38 15.72 -5.24
CA ARG A 104 -8.08 17.16 -5.29
C ARG A 104 -7.12 17.49 -6.43
N ARG A 105 -6.08 16.69 -6.63
CA ARG A 105 -5.12 16.87 -7.73
C ARG A 105 -5.78 16.79 -9.11
N LEU A 106 -6.65 15.81 -9.34
CA LEU A 106 -7.42 15.70 -10.59
C LEU A 106 -8.26 16.96 -10.87
N GLY A 107 -8.87 17.55 -9.83
CA GLY A 107 -9.60 18.80 -9.96
C GLY A 107 -8.72 20.03 -10.19
N HIS A 108 -7.62 20.15 -9.45
CA HIS A 108 -6.75 21.33 -9.49
C HIS A 108 -5.85 21.36 -10.72
N GLU A 109 -5.33 20.21 -11.14
CA GLU A 109 -4.33 20.10 -12.22
C GLU A 109 -4.99 19.85 -13.58
N LEU A 110 -6.10 19.11 -13.63
CA LEU A 110 -6.77 18.74 -14.90
C LEU A 110 -8.16 19.35 -15.06
N GLY A 111 -8.71 20.01 -14.04
CA GLY A 111 -10.08 20.54 -14.08
C GLY A 111 -11.17 19.45 -14.05
N TRP A 112 -10.82 18.22 -13.66
CA TRP A 112 -11.74 17.08 -13.73
C TRP A 112 -12.64 16.99 -12.49
N THR A 113 -13.90 16.61 -12.71
CA THR A 113 -14.84 16.34 -11.60
C THR A 113 -14.59 14.92 -11.06
N ALA A 114 -13.89 14.82 -9.94
CA ALA A 114 -13.55 13.56 -9.28
C ALA A 114 -14.23 13.39 -7.92
N THR A 115 -14.63 12.16 -7.61
CA THR A 115 -15.25 11.75 -6.33
C THR A 115 -14.50 10.57 -5.73
N VAL A 116 -14.22 10.57 -4.42
CA VAL A 116 -13.77 9.36 -3.72
C VAL A 116 -14.99 8.51 -3.39
N SER A 117 -15.08 7.32 -3.97
CA SER A 117 -16.25 6.45 -3.75
C SER A 117 -16.15 5.75 -2.39
N ARG A 118 -17.29 5.64 -1.72
CA ARG A 118 -17.43 4.84 -0.50
C ARG A 118 -18.01 3.47 -0.82
N GLN A 119 -17.75 2.51 0.07
CA GLN A 119 -18.38 1.19 -0.01
C GLN A 119 -19.91 1.36 -0.01
N ASP A 120 -20.59 0.60 -0.87
CA ASP A 120 -22.04 0.60 -1.07
C ASP A 120 -22.65 1.94 -1.53
N GLN A 121 -21.83 2.88 -2.01
CA GLN A 121 -22.32 4.13 -2.59
C GLN A 121 -22.80 3.92 -4.04
N LEU A 122 -24.02 4.35 -4.32
CA LEU A 122 -24.63 4.29 -5.65
C LEU A 122 -24.45 5.63 -6.40
N PHE A 123 -24.29 5.54 -7.71
CA PHE A 123 -24.19 6.70 -8.60
C PHE A 123 -25.07 6.49 -9.83
N GLU A 124 -25.81 7.54 -10.20
CA GLU A 124 -26.40 7.66 -11.53
C GLU A 124 -25.36 8.28 -12.48
N LEU A 125 -25.25 7.72 -13.69
CA LEU A 125 -24.22 8.04 -14.69
C LEU A 125 -24.78 8.79 -15.89
#